data_AF-A0A2R6E9M8-F1
#
_entry.id   AF-A0A2R6E9M8-F1
#
_cell.length_a   1.000
_cell.length_b   1.000
_cell.length_c   1.000
_cell.angle_alpha   90.00
_cell.angle_beta   90.00
_cell.angle_gamma   90.00
#
_symmetry.space_group_name_H-M   'P 1'
#
loop_
_entity.id
_entity.type
_entity.pdbx_description
1 polymer ?
#
loop_
_entity_poly.entity_id
_entity_poly.type
_entity_poly.pdbx_seq_one_letter_code
_entity_poly.pdbx_strand_id
1 'polypeptide(L)'
;MGWKDTAEPLLTRMPAVQRLQGQGSDVFGRFRSILAGGQGTIMQLGIGPIVTASIVLQLLGGADLLGLDTQNNPRDQVLYQGLQKVLVLVMCCLTGLPMVFAGTFLPVDSQVAASLGIGESGVKWLMFAQIFMGGVLILYMDEVISKWGVGSGIGLFIIAGVSQQLIGGLVSVPAIGSSEAGLIPTWFGMLFGELS
;
A
#
# COMPACT_ATOMS: atom_id res chain seq x y z
N MET A 1 -28.87 5.08 -49.14
CA MET A 1 -27.47 4.97 -48.65
C MET A 1 -27.33 5.90 -47.47
N GLY A 2 -27.61 5.34 -46.29
CA GLY A 2 -27.64 6.11 -45.05
C GLY A 2 -26.22 6.20 -44.49
N TRP A 3 -25.92 7.29 -43.79
CA TRP A 3 -24.60 7.52 -43.17
C TRP A 3 -24.28 6.47 -42.09
N LYS A 4 -25.26 5.61 -41.77
CA LYS A 4 -25.17 4.44 -40.91
C LYS A 4 -24.38 3.30 -41.60
N ASP A 5 -24.57 3.09 -42.90
CA ASP A 5 -23.90 2.02 -43.67
C ASP A 5 -22.39 2.31 -43.89
N THR A 6 -21.97 3.56 -43.68
CA THR A 6 -20.57 4.02 -43.82
C THR A 6 -19.84 4.15 -42.49
N ALA A 7 -20.55 4.21 -41.36
CA ALA A 7 -19.95 4.35 -40.03
C ALA A 7 -19.73 3.00 -39.31
N GLU A 8 -20.54 1.99 -39.62
CA GLU A 8 -20.46 0.66 -38.99
C GLU A 8 -19.09 -0.04 -39.12
N PRO A 9 -18.40 -0.07 -40.28
CA PRO A 9 -17.12 -0.78 -40.40
C PRO A 9 -15.93 -0.08 -39.71
N LEU A 10 -16.08 1.19 -39.28
CA LEU A 10 -15.04 1.93 -38.56
C LEU A 10 -15.14 1.76 -37.04
N LEU A 11 -16.34 1.51 -36.51
CA LEU A 11 -16.55 1.24 -35.07
C LEU A 11 -16.17 -0.19 -34.68
N THR A 12 -16.17 -1.15 -35.62
CA THR A 12 -15.77 -2.54 -35.37
C THR A 12 -14.25 -2.78 -35.41
N ARG A 13 -13.46 -1.81 -35.86
CA ARG A 13 -11.99 -1.90 -35.94
C ARG A 13 -11.26 -1.10 -34.87
N MET A 14 -11.99 -0.38 -34.02
CA MET A 14 -11.40 0.08 -32.76
C MET A 14 -11.16 -1.15 -31.88
N PRO A 15 -9.94 -1.39 -31.37
CA PRO A 15 -9.75 -2.43 -30.37
C PRO A 15 -10.64 -2.05 -29.19
N ALA A 16 -11.74 -2.78 -29.05
CA ALA A 16 -12.56 -2.70 -27.86
C ALA A 16 -11.62 -3.00 -26.70
N VAL A 17 -11.45 -2.01 -25.83
CA VAL A 17 -10.75 -2.15 -24.55
C VAL A 17 -11.19 -3.49 -23.97
N GLN A 18 -10.24 -4.41 -23.99
CA GLN A 18 -10.39 -5.79 -23.63
C GLN A 18 -11.21 -5.83 -22.35
N ARG A 19 -12.32 -6.57 -22.38
CA ARG A 19 -13.20 -6.75 -21.23
C ARG A 19 -12.30 -7.01 -20.02
N LEU A 20 -12.31 -6.07 -19.08
CA LEU A 20 -11.64 -6.21 -17.80
C LEU A 20 -12.34 -7.32 -16.99
N GLN A 21 -12.07 -8.57 -17.35
CA GLN A 21 -12.20 -9.67 -16.41
C GLN A 21 -11.06 -9.48 -15.40
N GLY A 22 -11.37 -8.79 -14.30
CA GLY A 22 -10.47 -8.67 -13.15
C GLY A 22 -10.16 -7.26 -12.65
N GLN A 23 -11.01 -6.24 -12.85
CA GLN A 23 -10.76 -4.90 -12.30
C GLN A 23 -10.95 -4.78 -10.77
N GLY A 24 -11.18 -5.89 -10.07
CA GLY A 24 -11.24 -5.95 -8.61
C GLY A 24 -9.86 -6.05 -7.94
N SER A 25 -8.81 -6.47 -8.64
CA SER A 25 -7.45 -6.56 -8.07
C SER A 25 -6.66 -5.27 -8.22
N ASP A 26 -6.95 -4.48 -9.27
CA ASP A 26 -6.11 -3.36 -9.68
C ASP A 26 -6.32 -2.11 -8.82
N VAL A 27 -7.57 -1.81 -8.43
CA VAL A 27 -7.89 -0.70 -7.52
C VAL A 27 -7.30 -0.94 -6.13
N PHE A 28 -7.45 -2.15 -5.59
CA PHE A 28 -6.84 -2.52 -4.31
C PHE A 28 -5.31 -2.61 -4.40
N GLY A 29 -4.76 -2.95 -5.57
CA GLY A 29 -3.32 -2.87 -5.86
C GLY A 29 -2.80 -1.43 -5.80
N ARG A 30 -3.52 -0.48 -6.41
CA ARG A 30 -3.19 0.96 -6.37
C ARG A 30 -3.32 1.55 -4.97
N PHE A 31 -4.36 1.19 -4.21
CA PHE A 31 -4.47 1.59 -2.80
C PHE A 31 -3.35 0.99 -1.94
N ARG A 32 -2.99 -0.27 -2.19
CA ARG A 32 -1.89 -0.95 -1.48
C ARG A 32 -0.53 -0.32 -1.78
N SER A 33 -0.25 0.02 -3.04
CA SER A 33 0.98 0.71 -3.40
C SER A 33 1.06 2.11 -2.79
N ILE A 34 -0.07 2.83 -2.70
CA ILE A 34 -0.12 4.17 -2.07
C ILE A 34 0.11 4.07 -0.56
N LEU A 35 -0.41 3.01 0.07
CA LEU A 35 -0.19 2.71 1.49
C LEU A 35 1.18 2.05 1.76
N ALA A 36 2.09 2.04 0.80
CA ALA A 36 3.42 1.43 0.91
C ALA A 36 3.41 -0.05 1.36
N GLY A 37 2.32 -0.78 1.10
CA GLY A 37 2.20 -2.20 1.43
C GLY A 37 2.79 -3.07 0.32
N GLY A 38 3.84 -3.84 0.60
CA GLY A 38 4.38 -4.84 -0.33
C GLY A 38 3.84 -6.23 -0.03
N GLN A 39 3.19 -6.90 -0.99
CA GLN A 39 2.72 -8.28 -0.78
C GLN A 39 3.91 -9.23 -0.56
N GLY A 40 3.89 -10.02 0.52
CA GLY A 40 4.94 -10.99 0.85
C GLY A 40 6.21 -10.36 1.43
N THR A 41 6.16 -9.10 1.90
CA THR A 41 7.31 -8.39 2.47
C THR A 41 7.11 -8.08 3.96
N ILE A 42 8.18 -7.71 4.67
CA ILE A 42 8.10 -7.22 6.05
C ILE A 42 7.22 -5.95 6.13
N MET A 43 7.14 -5.18 5.04
CA MET A 43 6.30 -3.99 4.91
C MET A 43 4.85 -4.31 4.50
N GLN A 44 4.37 -5.54 4.73
CA GLN A 44 3.02 -5.98 4.33
C GLN A 44 1.90 -5.06 4.84
N LEU A 45 2.00 -4.56 6.08
CA LEU A 45 1.00 -3.62 6.64
C LEU A 45 1.13 -2.22 6.05
N GLY A 46 2.32 -1.87 5.55
CA GLY A 46 2.65 -0.53 5.09
C GLY A 46 2.37 0.54 6.15
N ILE A 47 2.00 1.74 5.69
CA ILE A 47 1.63 2.86 6.57
C ILE A 47 0.18 2.83 7.05
N GLY A 48 -0.63 1.90 6.55
CA GLY A 48 -2.08 1.82 6.80
C GLY A 48 -2.47 1.92 8.29
N PRO A 49 -1.85 1.15 9.20
CA PRO A 49 -2.15 1.23 10.63
C PRO A 49 -1.84 2.59 11.24
N ILE A 50 -0.75 3.24 10.83
CA ILE A 50 -0.32 4.55 11.34
C ILE A 50 -1.30 5.63 10.87
N VAL A 51 -1.60 5.66 9.58
CA VAL A 51 -2.53 6.63 9.00
C VAL A 51 -3.92 6.47 9.62
N THR A 52 -4.41 5.25 9.73
CA THR A 52 -5.76 5.00 10.29
C THR A 52 -5.84 5.39 11.76
N ALA A 53 -4.84 5.03 12.57
CA ALA A 53 -4.78 5.45 13.97
C ALA A 53 -4.70 6.99 14.11
N SER A 54 -3.92 7.65 13.25
CA SER A 54 -3.79 9.10 13.25
C SER A 54 -5.12 9.80 12.91
N ILE A 55 -5.87 9.31 11.93
CA ILE A 55 -7.19 9.83 11.56
C ILE A 55 -8.18 9.64 12.71
N VAL A 56 -8.20 8.47 13.34
CA VAL A 56 -9.08 8.21 14.49
C VAL A 56 -8.76 9.18 15.62
N LEU A 57 -7.48 9.36 15.96
CA LEU A 57 -7.09 10.27 17.04
C LEU A 57 -7.35 11.75 16.69
N GLN A 58 -7.21 12.13 15.42
CA GLN A 58 -7.58 13.47 14.92
C GLN A 58 -9.08 13.71 15.02
N LEU A 59 -9.91 12.71 14.70
CA LEU A 59 -11.37 12.81 14.85
C LEU A 59 -11.78 12.88 16.33
N LEU A 60 -11.13 12.10 17.21
CA LEU A 60 -11.38 12.15 18.65
C LEU A 60 -10.94 13.47 19.28
N GLY A 61 -9.80 14.03 18.85
CA GLY A 61 -9.33 15.34 19.28
C GLY A 61 -10.18 16.49 18.74
N GLY A 62 -10.57 16.43 17.47
CA GLY A 62 -11.41 17.44 16.82
C GLY A 62 -12.85 17.46 17.34
N ALA A 63 -13.36 16.32 17.82
CA ALA A 63 -14.65 16.21 18.50
C ALA A 63 -14.61 16.60 19.98
N ASP A 64 -13.46 17.08 20.47
CA ASP A 64 -13.20 17.44 21.88
C ASP A 64 -13.47 16.30 22.89
N LEU A 65 -13.45 15.05 22.42
CA LEU A 65 -13.69 13.87 23.27
C LEU A 65 -12.48 13.51 24.15
N LEU A 66 -11.30 14.02 23.79
CA LEU A 66 -10.07 13.81 24.56
C LEU A 66 -9.83 14.92 25.60
N GLY A 67 -10.42 16.10 25.43
CA GLY A 67 -10.26 17.24 26.35
C GLY A 67 -8.80 17.67 26.58
N LEU A 68 -7.93 17.43 25.59
CA LEU A 68 -6.49 17.70 25.67
C LEU A 68 -6.14 19.03 25.01
N ASP A 69 -5.54 19.96 25.77
CA ASP A 69 -5.07 21.24 25.23
C ASP A 69 -3.64 21.08 24.69
N THR A 70 -3.57 20.49 23.50
CA THR A 70 -2.29 20.27 22.80
C THR A 70 -1.62 21.57 22.33
N GLN A 71 -2.26 22.73 22.43
CA GLN A 71 -1.68 24.02 21.99
C GLN A 71 -0.99 24.75 23.15
N ASN A 72 -1.60 24.73 24.34
CA ASN A 72 -1.09 25.48 25.49
C ASN A 72 -0.30 24.62 26.48
N ASN A 73 -0.45 23.29 26.44
CA ASN A 73 0.17 22.39 27.40
C ASN A 73 1.12 21.36 26.74
N PRO A 74 2.44 21.42 27.00
CA PRO A 74 3.39 20.46 26.44
C PRO A 74 3.15 19.02 26.93
N ARG A 75 2.51 18.83 28.09
CA ARG A 75 2.17 17.50 28.61
C ARG A 75 1.12 16.80 27.74
N ASP A 76 0.17 17.56 27.22
CA ASP A 76 -0.95 17.03 26.43
C ASP A 76 -0.49 16.65 25.03
N GLN A 77 0.53 17.33 24.49
CA GLN A 77 1.20 16.94 23.25
C GLN A 77 1.90 15.58 23.37
N VAL A 78 2.59 15.33 24.48
CA VAL A 78 3.26 14.03 24.72
C VAL A 78 2.22 12.93 24.92
N LEU A 79 1.11 13.22 25.61
CA LEU A 79 0.03 12.26 25.78
C LEU A 79 -0.65 11.93 24.44
N TYR A 80 -0.88 12.92 23.58
CA TYR A 80 -1.41 12.74 22.23
C TYR A 80 -0.49 11.84 21.39
N GLN A 81 0.82 12.12 21.38
CA GLN A 81 1.81 11.29 20.70
C GLN A 81 1.89 9.88 21.28
N GLY A 82 1.78 9.73 22.61
CA GLY A 82 1.74 8.43 23.28
C GLY A 82 0.51 7.61 22.89
N LEU A 83 -0.67 8.24 22.89
CA LEU A 83 -1.92 7.60 22.45
C LEU A 83 -1.83 7.16 21.00
N GLN A 84 -1.29 7.98 20.11
CA GLN A 84 -1.11 7.63 18.70
C GLN A 84 -0.30 6.34 18.56
N LYS A 85 0.84 6.23 19.24
CA LYS A 85 1.71 5.04 19.17
C LYS A 85 1.04 3.78 19.68
N VAL A 86 0.34 3.88 20.82
CA VAL A 86 -0.41 2.75 21.38
C VAL A 86 -1.51 2.32 20.41
N LEU A 87 -2.22 3.29 19.82
CA LEU A 87 -3.26 3.01 18.86
C LEU A 87 -2.71 2.38 17.58
N VAL A 88 -1.55 2.82 17.08
CA VAL A 88 -0.85 2.17 15.95
C VAL A 88 -0.52 0.72 16.29
N LEU A 89 0.05 0.45 17.47
CA LEU A 89 0.41 -0.90 17.89
C LEU A 89 -0.81 -1.84 17.89
N VAL A 90 -1.93 -1.36 18.44
CA VAL A 90 -3.21 -2.08 18.45
C VAL A 90 -3.70 -2.30 17.01
N MET A 91 -3.64 -1.27 16.16
CA MET A 91 -4.04 -1.39 14.75
C MET A 91 -3.17 -2.39 13.99
N CYS A 92 -1.87 -2.47 14.25
CA CYS A 92 -0.99 -3.47 13.66
C CYS A 92 -1.43 -4.90 14.00
N CYS A 93 -1.83 -5.15 15.24
CA CYS A 93 -2.41 -6.43 15.63
C CYS A 93 -3.77 -6.67 14.96
N LEU A 94 -4.67 -5.69 14.98
CA LEU A 94 -6.02 -5.79 14.44
C LEU A 94 -6.05 -6.04 12.93
N THR A 95 -5.11 -5.47 12.17
CA THR A 95 -5.00 -5.71 10.73
C THR A 95 -4.13 -6.92 10.41
N GLY A 96 -3.07 -7.17 11.19
CA GLY A 96 -2.12 -8.25 10.95
C GLY A 96 -2.67 -9.64 11.29
N LEU A 97 -3.42 -9.79 12.39
CA LEU A 97 -3.95 -11.09 12.82
C LEU A 97 -4.94 -11.66 11.80
N PRO A 98 -6.01 -10.96 11.38
CA PRO A 98 -6.91 -11.49 10.35
C PRO A 98 -6.21 -11.71 9.01
N MET A 99 -5.21 -10.89 8.67
CA MET A 99 -4.48 -11.04 7.41
C MET A 99 -3.69 -12.35 7.33
N VAL A 100 -3.14 -12.82 8.45
CA VAL A 100 -2.36 -14.07 8.52
C VAL A 100 -3.25 -15.29 8.81
N PHE A 101 -4.30 -15.13 9.62
CA PHE A 101 -5.09 -16.26 10.13
C PHE A 101 -6.48 -16.40 9.50
N ALA A 102 -7.12 -15.33 9.02
CA ALA A 102 -8.52 -15.32 8.62
C ALA A 102 -8.77 -15.45 7.10
N GLY A 103 -7.76 -15.78 6.28
CA GLY A 103 -7.97 -15.98 4.85
C GLY A 103 -6.74 -16.47 4.07
N THR A 104 -6.88 -16.52 2.74
CA THR A 104 -5.83 -16.95 1.78
C THR A 104 -4.91 -15.80 1.35
N PHE A 105 -4.89 -14.69 2.09
CA PHE A 105 -4.13 -13.48 1.72
C PHE A 105 -2.60 -13.71 1.75
N LEU A 106 -2.14 -14.56 2.67
CA LEU A 106 -0.76 -15.01 2.82
C LEU A 106 -0.78 -16.54 2.89
N PRO A 107 -0.81 -17.24 1.73
CA PRO A 107 -0.77 -18.69 1.72
C PRO A 107 0.55 -19.17 2.33
N VAL A 108 0.47 -20.13 3.24
CA VAL A 108 1.66 -20.77 3.80
C VAL A 108 2.21 -21.74 2.76
N ASP A 109 3.48 -21.60 2.41
CA ASP A 109 4.16 -22.58 1.59
C ASP A 109 4.39 -23.85 2.44
N SER A 110 3.75 -24.94 2.03
CA SER A 110 3.85 -26.23 2.70
C SER A 110 5.25 -26.83 2.59
N GLN A 111 6.06 -26.45 1.59
CA GLN A 111 7.48 -26.81 1.53
C GLN A 111 8.30 -26.11 2.61
N VAL A 112 8.00 -24.84 2.87
CA VAL A 112 8.68 -24.07 3.94
C VAL A 112 8.31 -24.65 5.30
N ALA A 113 7.03 -24.98 5.52
CA ALA A 113 6.57 -25.64 6.72
C ALA A 113 7.24 -27.02 6.96
N ALA A 114 7.46 -27.79 5.89
CA ALA A 114 8.18 -29.06 5.94
C ALA A 114 9.68 -28.88 6.22
N SER A 115 10.32 -27.85 5.63
CA SER A 115 11.75 -27.57 5.81
C SER A 115 12.12 -27.08 7.21
N LEU A 116 11.23 -26.32 7.85
CA LEU A 116 11.45 -25.76 9.18
C LEU A 116 10.96 -26.68 10.32
N GLY A 117 10.18 -27.73 10.01
CA GLY A 117 9.69 -28.71 11.00
C GLY A 117 8.69 -28.17 12.03
N ILE A 118 8.24 -26.92 11.89
CA ILE A 118 7.32 -26.22 12.81
C ILE A 118 5.83 -26.35 12.42
N GLY A 119 5.55 -27.02 11.30
CA GLY A 119 4.19 -27.18 10.77
C GLY A 119 3.58 -25.87 10.24
N GLU A 120 2.44 -25.96 9.56
CA GLU A 120 1.80 -24.79 8.93
C GLU A 120 1.37 -23.72 9.94
N SER A 121 0.94 -24.13 11.14
CA SER A 121 0.56 -23.21 12.22
C SER A 121 1.75 -22.42 12.76
N GLY A 122 2.92 -23.06 12.90
CA GLY A 122 4.14 -22.40 13.36
C GLY A 122 4.64 -21.35 12.36
N VAL A 123 4.53 -21.65 11.06
CA VAL A 123 4.86 -20.68 10.00
C VAL A 123 3.92 -19.48 10.03
N LYS A 124 2.60 -19.67 10.25
CA LYS A 124 1.66 -18.55 10.41
C LYS A 124 2.05 -17.62 11.55
N TRP A 125 2.41 -18.15 12.71
CA TRP A 125 2.87 -17.33 13.83
C TRP A 125 4.17 -16.58 13.52
N LEU A 126 5.12 -17.24 12.84
CA LEU A 126 6.36 -16.59 12.38
C LEU A 126 6.06 -15.44 11.41
N MET A 127 5.19 -15.66 10.42
CA MET A 127 4.79 -14.64 9.46
C MET A 127 4.10 -13.47 10.15
N PHE A 128 3.18 -13.74 11.08
CA PHE A 128 2.55 -12.69 11.89
C PHE A 128 3.60 -11.88 12.67
N ALA A 129 4.55 -12.54 13.33
CA ALA A 129 5.61 -11.87 14.06
C ALA A 129 6.48 -10.99 13.15
N GLN A 130 6.86 -11.47 11.97
CA GLN A 130 7.64 -10.69 10.99
C GLN A 130 6.88 -9.45 10.51
N ILE A 131 5.60 -9.63 10.17
CA ILE A 131 4.72 -8.57 9.67
C ILE A 131 4.44 -7.53 10.77
N PHE A 132 4.19 -7.99 12.01
CA PHE A 132 4.01 -7.12 13.17
C PHE A 132 5.29 -6.33 13.48
N MET A 133 6.44 -6.99 13.43
CA MET A 133 7.74 -6.33 13.62
C MET A 133 8.02 -5.30 12.54
N GLY A 134 7.61 -5.57 11.30
CA GLY A 134 7.62 -4.59 10.22
C GLY A 134 6.77 -3.36 10.52
N GLY A 135 5.54 -3.55 10.99
CA GLY A 135 4.67 -2.43 11.41
C GLY A 135 5.28 -1.59 12.55
N VAL A 136 5.91 -2.24 13.52
CA VAL A 136 6.64 -1.56 14.62
C VAL A 136 7.86 -0.80 14.09
N LEU A 137 8.57 -1.35 13.11
CA LEU A 137 9.70 -0.67 12.48
C LEU A 137 9.26 0.60 11.75
N ILE A 138 8.13 0.58 11.03
CA ILE A 138 7.57 1.77 10.38
C ILE A 138 7.18 2.82 11.43
N LEU A 139 6.58 2.42 12.56
CA LEU A 139 6.29 3.31 13.68
C LEU A 139 7.57 4.01 14.17
N TYR A 140 8.66 3.27 14.39
CA TYR A 140 9.92 3.88 14.80
C TYR A 140 10.52 4.81 13.74
N MET A 141 10.42 4.45 12.46
CA MET A 141 10.88 5.32 11.39
C MET A 141 10.07 6.62 11.33
N ASP A 142 8.74 6.56 11.51
CA ASP A 142 7.89 7.75 11.59
C ASP A 142 8.33 8.69 12.72
N GLU A 143 8.68 8.14 13.89
CA GLU A 143 9.21 8.93 15.02
C GLU A 143 10.57 9.58 14.72
N VAL A 144 11.49 8.84 14.10
CA VAL A 144 12.83 9.35 13.76
C VAL A 144 12.70 10.50 12.76
N ILE A 145 11.89 10.32 11.73
CA ILE A 145 11.66 11.37 10.71
C ILE A 145 10.94 12.56 11.32
N SER A 146 9.97 12.35 12.19
CA SER A 146 9.24 13.46 12.83
C SER A 146 10.10 14.28 13.81
N LYS A 147 11.22 13.71 14.31
CA LYS A 147 12.17 14.43 15.19
C LYS A 147 13.37 15.04 14.45
N TRP A 148 13.90 14.35 13.44
CA TRP A 148 15.18 14.69 12.80
C TRP A 148 15.08 14.89 11.28
N GLY A 149 13.94 14.57 10.68
CA GLY A 149 13.67 14.72 9.26
C GLY A 149 12.98 16.02 8.91
N VAL A 150 12.51 16.11 7.66
CA VAL A 150 11.77 17.27 7.15
C VAL A 150 10.29 16.93 7.13
N GLY A 151 9.51 17.59 8.00
CA GLY A 151 8.06 17.40 8.10
C GLY A 151 7.64 16.20 8.95
N SER A 152 6.44 15.68 8.71
CA SER A 152 5.89 14.50 9.39
C SER A 152 6.34 13.22 8.68
N GLY A 153 6.75 12.20 9.43
CA GLY A 153 7.18 10.91 8.87
C GLY A 153 6.11 10.27 7.98
N ILE A 154 4.84 10.33 8.38
CA ILE A 154 3.67 9.90 7.59
C ILE A 154 3.66 10.57 6.21
N GLY A 155 3.86 11.88 6.16
CA GLY A 155 3.85 12.64 4.91
C GLY A 155 4.98 12.22 3.97
N LEU A 156 6.18 12.00 4.52
CA LEU A 156 7.33 11.55 3.73
C LEU A 156 7.10 10.14 3.14
N PHE A 157 6.50 9.23 3.91
CA PHE A 157 6.17 7.90 3.40
C PHE A 157 5.11 7.92 2.30
N ILE A 158 4.08 8.77 2.42
CA ILE A 158 3.07 8.95 1.38
C ILE A 158 3.73 9.49 0.10
N ILE A 159 4.56 10.53 0.23
CA ILE A 159 5.25 11.13 -0.92
C ILE A 159 6.17 10.12 -1.59
N ALA A 160 6.94 9.35 -0.83
CA ALA A 160 7.80 8.30 -1.36
C ALA A 160 6.99 7.23 -2.11
N GLY A 161 5.88 6.75 -1.53
CA GLY A 161 5.01 5.75 -2.15
C GLY A 161 4.34 6.23 -3.44
N VAL A 162 3.85 7.48 -3.45
CA VAL A 162 3.26 8.10 -4.65
C VAL A 162 4.33 8.38 -5.70
N SER A 163 5.49 8.88 -5.30
CA SER A 163 6.60 9.16 -6.23
C SER A 163 7.12 7.89 -6.90
N GLN A 164 7.27 6.80 -6.15
CA GLN A 164 7.67 5.50 -6.69
C GLN A 164 6.65 4.98 -7.73
N GLN A 165 5.35 5.18 -7.50
CA GLN A 165 4.33 4.80 -8.47
C GLN A 165 4.33 5.67 -9.72
N LEU A 166 4.47 6.99 -9.56
CA LEU A 166 4.52 7.91 -10.69
C LEU A 166 5.73 7.60 -11.58
N ILE A 167 6.91 7.47 -10.98
CA ILE A 167 8.14 7.16 -11.72
C ILE A 167 8.07 5.75 -12.31
N GLY A 168 7.60 4.76 -11.53
CA GLY A 168 7.41 3.40 -12.00
C GLY A 168 6.48 3.34 -13.21
N GLY A 169 5.31 3.98 -13.15
CA GLY A 169 4.36 4.01 -14.26
C GLY A 169 4.81 4.81 -15.47
N LEU A 170 5.68 5.82 -15.28
CA LEU A 170 6.21 6.63 -16.38
C LEU A 170 7.37 5.94 -17.12
N VAL A 171 8.28 5.31 -16.38
CA VAL A 171 9.61 4.92 -16.89
C VAL A 171 9.79 3.40 -16.96
N SER A 172 8.90 2.56 -16.43
CA SER A 172 9.10 1.10 -16.42
C SER A 172 9.42 0.55 -17.81
N VAL A 173 10.56 -0.13 -17.96
CA VAL A 173 10.97 -0.73 -19.23
C VAL A 173 10.88 -2.24 -19.09
N PRO A 174 10.25 -2.96 -20.05
CA PRO A 174 10.15 -4.42 -19.97
C PRO A 174 11.48 -5.16 -19.84
N ALA A 175 12.56 -4.56 -20.36
CA ALA A 175 13.93 -5.05 -20.22
C ALA A 175 14.46 -5.06 -18.77
N ILE A 176 13.84 -4.32 -17.84
CA ILE A 176 14.23 -4.21 -16.42
C ILE A 176 13.26 -5.03 -15.53
N GLY A 177 12.61 -6.05 -16.09
CA GLY A 177 11.79 -7.00 -15.32
C GLY A 177 10.37 -6.54 -15.00
N SER A 178 9.86 -5.50 -15.65
CA SER A 178 8.44 -5.13 -15.58
C SER A 178 7.65 -5.77 -16.72
N SER A 179 6.56 -6.50 -16.40
CA SER A 179 5.73 -7.15 -17.42
C SER A 179 5.01 -6.17 -18.36
N GLU A 180 4.92 -4.90 -17.99
CA GLU A 180 4.32 -3.83 -18.79
C GLU A 180 5.29 -2.67 -18.99
N ALA A 181 5.30 -2.12 -20.20
CA ALA A 181 6.02 -0.90 -20.53
C ALA A 181 5.30 0.31 -19.92
N GLY A 182 6.05 1.20 -19.29
CA GLY A 182 5.56 2.46 -18.76
C GLY A 182 5.14 3.39 -19.89
N LEU A 183 4.55 4.53 -19.52
CA LEU A 183 4.03 5.47 -20.51
C LEU A 183 5.11 5.92 -21.50
N ILE A 184 6.31 6.32 -21.04
CA ILE A 184 7.35 6.84 -21.95
C ILE A 184 7.87 5.75 -22.91
N PRO A 185 8.25 4.54 -22.45
CA PRO A 185 8.68 3.47 -23.35
C PRO A 185 7.60 3.00 -24.30
N THR A 186 6.32 2.98 -23.89
CA THR A 186 5.20 2.59 -24.77
C THR A 186 5.00 3.59 -25.89
N TRP A 187 5.04 4.89 -25.59
CA TRP A 187 4.96 5.95 -26.59
C TRP A 187 6.16 5.94 -27.54
N PHE A 188 7.36 5.63 -27.03
CA PHE A 188 8.55 5.44 -27.85
C PHE A 188 8.38 4.22 -28.77
N GLY A 189 7.98 3.06 -28.26
CA GLY A 189 7.73 1.86 -29.07
C GLY A 189 6.65 2.06 -30.15
N MET A 190 5.60 2.86 -29.86
CA MET A 190 4.61 3.25 -30.85
C MET A 190 5.19 4.16 -31.96
N LEU A 191 6.07 5.09 -31.60
CA LEU A 191 6.71 6.01 -32.57
C LEU A 191 7.72 5.30 -33.48
N PHE A 192 8.43 4.28 -32.97
CA PHE A 192 9.44 3.53 -33.72
C PHE A 192 8.90 2.24 -34.35
N GLY A 193 7.60 1.96 -34.23
CA GLY A 193 6.93 0.86 -34.92
C GLY A 193 7.23 -0.55 -34.38
N GLU A 194 7.74 -0.65 -33.15
CA GLU A 194 8.10 -1.95 -32.53
C GLU A 194 6.89 -2.67 -31.90
N LEU A 195 5.73 -2.01 -31.81
CA LEU A 195 4.47 -2.55 -31.30
C LEU A 195 3.46 -2.69 -32.46
N SER A 196 3.68 -3.66 -33.34
CA SER A 196 2.71 -4.14 -34.36
C SER A 196 2.27 -5.57 -34.06
#